data_AF-A0A1X7CB78-F1
#
_entry.id   AF-A0A1X7CB78-F1
#
_cell.length_a   1.000
_cell.length_b   1.000
_cell.length_c   1.000
_cell.angle_alpha   90.00
_cell.angle_beta   90.00
_cell.angle_gamma   90.00
#
_symmetry.space_group_name_H-M   'P 1'
#
loop_
_entity.id
_entity.type
_entity.pdbx_description
1 polymer ?
#
loop_
_entity_poly.entity_id
_entity_poly.type
_entity_poly.pdbx_seq_one_letter_code
_entity_poly.pdbx_strand_id
1 'polypeptide(L)'
;MSGGNGAYGHQKLRDEIDTVMAEVYEDVDNGVHRAGSASGQDEYEAACAGVFRRPERLASRLAGQRYLVGTTIIVPLGPGLSGWLAPHGRETLGGRPFGNGTPPGPVRADERVPARGRP
;
A
#
# COMPACT_ATOMS: atom_id res chain seq x y z
N MET A 1 22.36 -34.97 -5.65
CA MET A 1 22.81 -33.67 -5.12
C MET A 1 22.15 -32.58 -5.96
N SER A 2 21.08 -31.98 -5.44
CA SER A 2 20.37 -30.88 -6.10
C SER A 2 20.64 -29.60 -5.31
N GLY A 3 21.29 -28.63 -5.93
CA GLY A 3 21.62 -27.36 -5.32
C GLY A 3 22.04 -26.37 -6.39
N GLY A 4 21.29 -25.28 -6.52
CA GLY A 4 21.73 -24.10 -7.28
C GLY A 4 20.79 -23.66 -8.38
N ASN A 5 19.64 -23.06 -8.04
CA ASN A 5 18.97 -22.10 -8.93
C ASN A 5 18.08 -21.04 -8.24
N GLY A 6 17.96 -21.03 -6.91
CA GLY A 6 17.02 -20.16 -6.19
C GLY A 6 17.56 -18.79 -5.73
N ALA A 7 18.88 -18.60 -5.65
CA ALA A 7 19.46 -17.43 -4.99
C ALA A 7 19.61 -16.19 -5.90
N TYR A 8 19.84 -16.39 -7.20
CA TYR A 8 20.12 -15.29 -8.15
C TYR A 8 18.89 -14.42 -8.47
N GLY A 9 17.69 -15.01 -8.49
CA GLY A 9 16.44 -14.28 -8.76
C GLY A 9 16.00 -13.36 -7.60
N HIS A 10 16.25 -13.79 -6.36
CA HIS A 10 15.85 -13.03 -5.16
C HIS A 10 16.78 -11.86 -4.88
N GLN A 11 18.07 -11.97 -5.25
CA GLN A 11 19.02 -10.87 -5.13
C GLN A 11 18.74 -9.76 -6.15
N LYS A 12 18.45 -10.13 -7.41
CA LYS A 12 18.11 -9.16 -8.45
C LYS A 12 16.85 -8.34 -8.10
N LEU A 13 15.85 -8.98 -7.50
CA LEU A 13 14.65 -8.28 -7.01
C LEU A 13 14.97 -7.36 -5.83
N ARG A 14 15.90 -7.74 -4.94
CA ARG A 14 16.33 -6.87 -3.84
C ARG A 14 17.04 -5.63 -4.36
N ASP A 15 17.97 -5.78 -5.30
CA ASP A 15 18.69 -4.64 -5.86
C ASP A 15 17.73 -3.65 -6.55
N GLU A 16 16.70 -4.16 -7.24
CA GLU A 16 15.65 -3.35 -7.85
C GLU A 16 14.71 -2.71 -6.81
N ILE A 17 14.35 -3.44 -5.74
CA ILE A 17 13.58 -2.91 -4.60
C ILE A 17 14.36 -1.79 -3.93
N ASP A 18 15.64 -2.00 -3.61
CA ASP A 18 16.46 -1.02 -2.91
C ASP A 18 16.60 0.25 -3.74
N THR A 19 16.74 0.12 -5.07
CA THR A 19 16.76 1.26 -5.98
C THR A 19 15.44 2.01 -5.97
N VAL A 20 14.31 1.33 -6.18
CA VAL A 20 12.99 1.96 -6.24
C VAL A 20 12.58 2.55 -4.88
N MET A 21 12.90 1.86 -3.78
CA MET A 21 12.58 2.31 -2.43
C MET A 21 13.47 3.46 -1.98
N ALA A 22 14.75 3.51 -2.38
CA ALA A 22 15.60 4.68 -2.11
C ALA A 22 15.01 5.93 -2.76
N GLU A 23 14.52 5.80 -4.00
CA GLU A 23 13.88 6.89 -4.73
C GLU A 23 12.51 7.29 -4.16
N VAL A 24 11.68 6.32 -3.77
CA VAL A 24 10.41 6.58 -3.07
C VAL A 24 10.67 7.24 -1.74
N TYR A 25 11.65 6.75 -0.98
CA TYR A 25 12.02 7.31 0.30
C TYR A 25 12.52 8.75 0.15
N GLU A 26 13.42 9.02 -0.78
CA GLU A 26 13.97 10.35 -0.98
C GLU A 26 12.90 11.36 -1.45
N ASP A 27 12.15 11.01 -2.50
CA ASP A 27 11.28 11.96 -3.19
C ASP A 27 9.86 12.00 -2.64
N VAL A 28 9.39 10.94 -1.98
CA VAL A 28 8.02 10.86 -1.43
C VAL A 28 8.06 10.89 0.09
N ASP A 29 8.58 9.86 0.76
CA ASP A 29 8.48 9.74 2.22
C ASP A 29 9.25 10.86 2.94
N ASN A 30 10.48 11.12 2.51
CA ASN A 30 11.31 12.22 2.99
C ASN A 30 11.02 13.52 2.22
N GLY A 31 10.60 13.43 0.95
CA GLY A 31 10.27 14.59 0.14
C GLY A 31 9.15 15.44 0.74
N VAL A 32 8.09 14.81 1.25
CA VAL A 32 7.00 15.52 1.94
C VAL A 32 7.47 16.13 3.26
N HIS A 33 8.40 15.48 3.98
CA HIS A 33 9.00 16.06 5.17
C HIS A 33 9.85 17.28 4.82
N ARG A 34 10.72 17.19 3.80
CA ARG A 34 11.58 18.30 3.35
C ARG A 34 10.75 19.51 2.93
N ALA A 35 9.69 19.30 2.15
CA ALA A 35 8.77 20.38 1.78
C ALA A 35 8.12 21.02 3.02
N GLY A 36 7.72 20.22 4.01
CA GLY A 36 7.13 20.73 5.25
C GLY A 36 8.09 21.42 6.22
N SER A 37 9.41 21.29 6.01
CA SER A 37 10.44 21.84 6.91
C SER A 37 11.38 22.87 6.24
N ALA A 38 11.09 23.25 5.00
CA ALA A 38 11.92 24.16 4.21
C ALA A 38 12.00 25.56 4.85
N SER A 39 13.19 26.17 4.78
CA SER A 39 13.50 27.49 5.37
C SER A 39 13.40 28.65 4.38
N GLY A 40 13.22 28.33 3.09
CA GLY A 40 13.10 29.30 2.01
C GLY A 40 12.32 28.76 0.82
N GLN A 41 11.86 29.68 -0.04
CA GLN A 41 11.00 29.37 -1.17
C GLN A 41 11.65 28.40 -2.16
N ASP A 42 12.92 28.62 -2.50
CA ASP A 42 13.65 27.76 -3.46
C ASP A 42 13.77 26.32 -2.94
N GLU A 43 13.98 26.15 -1.62
CA GLU A 43 14.07 24.84 -0.98
C GLU A 43 12.72 24.12 -0.96
N TYR A 44 11.65 24.86 -0.68
CA TYR A 44 10.27 24.37 -0.74
C TYR A 44 9.88 23.93 -2.16
N GLU A 45 10.12 24.77 -3.16
CA GLU A 45 9.79 24.49 -4.56
C GLU A 45 10.55 23.28 -5.08
N ALA A 46 11.84 23.16 -4.73
CA ALA A 46 12.65 22.00 -5.11
C ALA A 46 12.12 20.69 -4.49
N ALA A 47 11.74 20.71 -3.21
CA ALA A 47 11.18 19.54 -2.53
C ALA A 47 9.80 19.16 -3.11
N CYS A 48 8.91 20.14 -3.30
CA CYS A 48 7.59 19.91 -3.90
C CYS A 48 7.71 19.38 -5.33
N ALA A 49 8.61 19.91 -6.15
CA ALA A 49 8.84 19.41 -7.49
C ALA A 49 9.26 17.92 -7.48
N GLY A 50 10.07 17.49 -6.51
CA GLY A 50 10.41 16.07 -6.30
C GLY A 50 9.19 15.22 -5.98
N VAL A 51 8.36 15.68 -5.04
CA VAL A 51 7.14 15.00 -4.58
C VAL A 51 6.11 14.82 -5.68
N PHE A 52 5.98 15.72 -6.65
CA PHE A 52 5.05 15.54 -7.77
C PHE A 52 5.66 14.70 -8.91
N ARG A 53 6.94 14.92 -9.20
CA ARG A 53 7.64 14.21 -10.28
C ARG A 53 7.76 12.71 -10.01
N ARG A 54 8.01 12.29 -8.76
CA ARG A 54 8.21 10.88 -8.44
C ARG A 54 6.92 10.06 -8.62
N PRO A 55 5.77 10.42 -8.04
CA PRO A 55 4.50 9.75 -8.29
C PRO A 55 4.10 9.71 -9.77
N GLU A 56 4.36 10.74 -10.58
CA GLU A 56 4.10 10.66 -12.03
C GLU A 56 4.94 9.59 -12.74
N ARG A 57 6.22 9.47 -12.36
CA ARG A 57 7.10 8.40 -12.86
C ARG A 57 6.65 7.03 -12.39
N LEU A 58 6.25 6.90 -11.12
CA LEU A 58 5.73 5.66 -10.57
C LEU A 58 4.38 5.29 -11.20
N ALA A 59 3.50 6.25 -11.46
CA ALA A 59 2.24 6.05 -12.15
C ALA A 59 2.47 5.57 -13.59
N SER A 60 3.42 6.15 -14.31
CA SER A 60 3.81 5.69 -15.65
C SER A 60 4.35 4.26 -15.63
N ARG A 61 5.15 3.91 -14.61
CA ARG A 61 5.64 2.54 -14.41
C ARG A 61 4.52 1.57 -14.09
N LEU A 62 3.58 1.97 -13.23
CA LEU A 62 2.42 1.18 -12.81
C LEU A 62 1.34 1.07 -13.90
N ALA A 63 1.33 1.95 -14.90
CA ALA A 63 0.45 1.82 -16.07
C ALA A 63 0.73 0.51 -16.84
N GLY A 64 1.99 0.05 -16.84
CA GLY A 64 2.41 -1.20 -17.48
C GLY A 64 2.66 -2.37 -16.51
N GLN A 65 2.61 -2.13 -15.20
CA GLN A 65 3.00 -3.11 -14.17
C GLN A 65 2.07 -3.05 -12.97
N ARG A 66 1.61 -4.20 -12.49
CA ARG A 66 0.70 -4.25 -11.33
C ARG A 66 1.36 -3.73 -10.03
N TYR A 67 2.68 -3.82 -9.91
CA TYR A 67 3.46 -3.44 -8.74
C TYR A 67 4.72 -2.67 -9.12
N LEU A 68 5.32 -1.99 -8.15
CA LEU A 68 6.54 -1.19 -8.36
C LEU A 68 7.76 -2.04 -8.71
N VAL A 69 7.92 -3.20 -8.08
CA VAL A 69 9.00 -4.15 -8.40
C VAL A 69 8.46 -5.57 -8.38
N GLY A 70 8.85 -6.33 -9.40
CA GLY A 70 8.43 -7.73 -9.54
C GLY A 70 6.91 -7.89 -9.61
N THR A 71 6.43 -9.01 -9.07
CA THR A 71 5.04 -9.44 -9.22
C THR A 71 4.28 -9.53 -7.88
N THR A 72 4.77 -8.90 -6.79
CA THR A 72 4.21 -9.00 -5.43
C THR A 72 4.23 -7.65 -4.66
N ILE A 73 3.32 -7.44 -3.68
CA ILE A 73 3.02 -6.17 -2.96
C ILE A 73 3.86 -5.92 -1.68
N ILE A 74 4.19 -4.63 -1.40
CA ILE A 74 4.50 -4.00 -0.09
C ILE A 74 3.53 -2.78 0.09
N VAL A 75 2.93 -2.49 1.26
CA VAL A 75 1.57 -1.85 1.38
C VAL A 75 1.52 -0.34 1.78
N PRO A 76 0.86 0.54 0.98
CA PRO A 76 0.56 1.97 1.30
C PRO A 76 -0.88 2.28 1.82
N LEU A 77 -1.08 3.46 2.46
CA LEU A 77 -2.35 4.01 2.99
C LEU A 77 -3.33 4.43 1.87
N GLY A 78 -4.21 3.53 1.46
CA GLY A 78 -5.12 3.72 0.32
C GLY A 78 -6.25 4.76 0.49
N PRO A 79 -7.14 4.87 -0.52
CA PRO A 79 -8.25 5.84 -0.54
C PRO A 79 -9.32 5.55 0.52
N GLY A 80 -10.25 6.50 0.70
CA GLY A 80 -11.30 6.47 1.74
C GLY A 80 -12.06 5.14 1.84
N LEU A 81 -12.32 4.71 3.07
CA LEU A 81 -12.79 3.36 3.41
C LEU A 81 -14.32 3.18 3.33
N SER A 82 -15.08 4.22 3.00
CA SER A 82 -16.54 4.21 3.03
C SER A 82 -17.19 3.21 2.05
N GLY A 83 -16.47 2.80 1.00
CA GLY A 83 -16.96 1.79 0.05
C GLY A 83 -17.06 0.38 0.63
N TRP A 84 -16.39 0.10 1.75
CA TRP A 84 -16.37 -1.23 2.38
C TRP A 84 -17.68 -1.59 3.08
N LEU A 85 -18.49 -0.59 3.49
CA LEU A 85 -19.76 -0.80 4.18
C LEU A 85 -20.99 -0.67 3.27
N ALA A 86 -20.79 -0.49 1.96
CA ALA A 86 -21.91 -0.38 1.03
C ALA A 86 -22.72 -1.69 0.95
N PRO A 87 -24.07 -1.64 0.85
CA PRO A 87 -24.90 -2.82 0.70
C PRO A 87 -24.45 -3.71 -0.48
N HIS A 88 -24.26 -5.00 -0.21
CA HIS A 88 -23.68 -5.93 -1.19
C HIS A 88 -24.71 -6.78 -1.96
N GLY A 89 -25.99 -6.80 -1.57
CA GLY A 89 -27.12 -7.38 -2.34
C GLY A 89 -27.13 -8.91 -2.54
N ARG A 90 -26.39 -9.66 -1.72
CA ARG A 90 -26.14 -11.10 -1.96
C ARG A 90 -27.15 -12.04 -1.31
N GLU A 91 -27.92 -11.52 -0.37
CA GLU A 91 -29.02 -12.21 0.32
C GLU A 91 -30.10 -12.72 -0.65
N THR A 92 -30.24 -12.08 -1.82
CA THR A 92 -31.16 -12.47 -2.89
C THR A 92 -30.89 -13.87 -3.45
N LEU A 93 -29.66 -14.36 -3.29
CA LEU A 93 -29.24 -15.69 -3.77
C LEU A 93 -29.58 -16.82 -2.78
N GLY A 94 -30.19 -16.50 -1.64
CA GLY A 94 -30.54 -17.46 -0.60
C GLY A 94 -29.34 -18.03 0.16
N GLY A 95 -29.54 -19.15 0.86
CA GLY A 95 -28.52 -19.82 1.66
C GLY A 95 -28.58 -19.52 3.16
N ARG A 96 -27.78 -20.27 3.93
CA ARG A 96 -27.70 -20.16 5.40
C ARG A 96 -26.22 -20.07 5.79
N PRO A 97 -25.67 -18.88 6.03
CA PRO A 97 -24.23 -18.70 6.25
C PRO A 97 -23.64 -19.55 7.38
N PHE A 98 -24.46 -19.87 8.38
CA PHE A 98 -24.08 -20.72 9.52
C PHE A 98 -24.83 -22.06 9.54
N GLY A 99 -25.55 -22.40 8.46
CA GLY A 99 -26.37 -23.61 8.39
C GLY A 99 -27.42 -23.65 9.49
N ASN A 100 -27.29 -24.63 10.41
CA ASN A 100 -28.14 -24.78 11.59
C ASN A 100 -27.52 -24.20 12.88
N GLY A 101 -26.30 -23.66 12.80
CA GLY A 101 -25.63 -22.98 13.91
C GLY A 101 -25.91 -21.48 13.93
N THR A 102 -25.31 -20.80 14.92
CA THR A 102 -25.47 -19.36 15.15
C THR A 102 -24.13 -18.66 14.92
N PRO A 103 -24.11 -17.42 14.37
CA PRO A 103 -22.90 -16.62 14.35
C PRO A 103 -22.30 -16.44 15.74
N PRO A 104 -20.97 -16.27 15.84
CA PRO A 104 -20.33 -15.93 17.09
C PRO A 104 -20.82 -14.56 17.60
N GLY A 105 -20.72 -14.37 18.92
CA GLY A 105 -21.00 -13.09 19.55
C GLY A 105 -19.96 -12.00 19.21
N PRO A 106 -20.18 -10.76 19.68
CA PRO A 106 -19.26 -9.65 19.42
C PRO A 106 -17.85 -9.89 19.97
N VAL A 107 -16.85 -9.29 19.30
CA VAL A 107 -15.46 -9.23 19.77
C VAL A 107 -15.39 -8.60 21.17
N ARG A 108 -14.48 -9.10 22.02
CA ARG A 108 -14.25 -8.57 23.37
C ARG A 108 -13.84 -7.11 23.33
N ALA A 109 -14.05 -6.37 24.42
CA ALA A 109 -13.86 -4.91 24.43
C ALA A 109 -12.40 -4.48 24.18
N ASP A 110 -11.46 -5.24 24.72
CA ASP A 110 -10.01 -5.07 24.61
C ASP A 110 -9.43 -5.52 23.25
N GLU A 111 -10.13 -6.40 22.54
CA GLU A 111 -9.74 -6.90 21.21
C GLU A 111 -10.32 -6.08 20.06
N ARG A 112 -11.06 -5.00 20.34
CA ARG A 112 -11.71 -4.20 19.31
C ARG A 112 -10.71 -3.29 18.60
N VAL A 113 -10.71 -3.38 17.27
CA VAL A 113 -10.10 -2.35 16.42
C VAL A 113 -10.70 -0.99 16.83
N PRO A 114 -9.89 0.01 17.20
CA PRO A 114 -10.38 1.34 17.53
C PRO A 114 -11.26 1.88 16.39
N ALA A 115 -12.30 2.65 16.72
CA ALA A 115 -13.25 3.15 15.71
C ALA A 115 -12.58 3.90 14.54
N ARG A 116 -11.40 4.48 14.78
CA ARG A 116 -10.57 5.18 13.79
C ARG A 116 -9.98 4.28 12.68
N GLY A 117 -9.88 2.96 12.88
CA GLY A 117 -9.38 2.00 11.88
C GLY A 117 -10.47 1.17 11.21
N ARG A 118 -11.73 1.55 11.41
CA ARG A 118 -12.89 0.88 10.83
C ARG A 118 -13.32 1.61 9.55
N PRO A 119 -13.75 0.88 8.51
CA PRO A 119 -14.43 1.47 7.37
C PRO A 119 -15.75 2.14 7.75
#